data_AF-A0A6H9GYI1-F1
#
_entry.id   AF-A0A6H9GYI1-F1
#
_cell.length_a   1.000
_cell.length_b   1.000
_cell.length_c   1.000
_cell.angle_alpha   90.00
_cell.angle_beta   90.00
_cell.angle_gamma   90.00
#
_symmetry.space_group_name_H-M   'P 1'
#
loop_
_entity.id
_entity.type
_entity.pdbx_description
1 polymer ?
#
loop_
_entity_poly.entity_id
_entity_poly.type
_entity_poly.pdbx_seq_one_letter_code
_entity_poly.pdbx_strand_id
1 'polypeptide(L)'
;MWNAFGCTDFSMTVTRNPEWLAPLSPEMIDWLDAAPSWTIVTWALGVWGGLAGSLLLLLRSRWAVAAFTVSLLGLAVNQIYPFVSDVPAMLTSPASIGITLVIWAVALFLLWYAMRLRSAGVLR
;
A
#
# COMPACT_ATOMS: atom_id res chain seq x y z
N MET A 1 1.10 -8.34 -10.73
CA MET A 1 0.19 -9.11 -9.84
C MET A 1 0.27 -8.59 -8.40
N TRP A 2 1.44 -8.54 -7.76
CA TRP A 2 1.60 -8.01 -6.37
C TRP A 2 0.87 -6.69 -6.09
N ASN A 3 1.22 -5.61 -6.82
CA ASN A 3 0.61 -4.29 -6.57
C ASN A 3 -0.89 -4.21 -6.89
N ALA A 4 -1.42 -5.15 -7.69
CA ALA A 4 -2.85 -5.20 -7.97
C ALA A 4 -3.63 -5.69 -6.74
N PHE A 5 -3.06 -6.58 -5.93
CA PHE A 5 -3.71 -7.08 -4.72
C PHE A 5 -4.03 -5.94 -3.75
N GLY A 6 -3.07 -5.06 -3.46
CA GLY A 6 -3.31 -3.90 -2.60
C GLY A 6 -4.37 -2.94 -3.14
N CYS A 7 -4.47 -2.77 -4.46
CA CYS A 7 -5.52 -1.94 -5.07
C CYS A 7 -6.90 -2.60 -4.96
N THR A 8 -6.98 -3.92 -5.11
CA THR A 8 -8.21 -4.69 -4.90
C THR A 8 -8.67 -4.56 -3.44
N ASP A 9 -7.78 -4.83 -2.49
CA ASP A 9 -8.10 -4.76 -1.06
C ASP A 9 -8.58 -3.36 -0.64
N PHE A 10 -7.87 -2.32 -1.07
CA PHE A 10 -8.30 -0.93 -0.88
C PHE A 10 -9.69 -0.69 -1.46
N SER A 11 -9.91 -1.06 -2.72
CA SER A 11 -11.17 -0.75 -3.41
C SER A 11 -12.33 -1.48 -2.76
N MET A 12 -12.18 -2.77 -2.45
CA MET A 12 -13.23 -3.57 -1.82
C MET A 12 -13.53 -3.10 -0.40
N THR A 13 -12.49 -2.76 0.38
CA THR A 13 -12.66 -2.31 1.77
C THR A 13 -13.30 -0.93 1.84
N VAL A 14 -12.80 0.05 1.07
CA VAL A 14 -13.30 1.43 1.10
C VAL A 14 -14.71 1.53 0.52
N THR A 15 -15.06 0.72 -0.49
CA THR A 15 -16.42 0.66 -1.05
C THR A 15 -17.38 -0.21 -0.25
N ARG A 16 -16.93 -0.76 0.88
CA ARG A 16 -17.73 -1.63 1.76
C ARG A 16 -18.34 -2.83 1.04
N ASN A 17 -17.54 -3.50 0.21
CA ASN A 17 -17.97 -4.72 -0.45
C ASN A 17 -18.37 -5.79 0.59
N PRO A 18 -19.61 -6.31 0.58
CA PRO A 18 -20.10 -7.17 1.65
C PRO A 18 -19.41 -8.53 1.69
N GLU A 19 -19.07 -9.11 0.53
CA GLU A 19 -18.38 -10.41 0.46
C GLU A 19 -16.93 -10.29 0.95
N TRP A 20 -16.26 -9.17 0.65
CA TRP A 20 -14.89 -8.91 1.09
C TRP A 20 -14.80 -8.66 2.60
N LEU A 21 -15.81 -8.00 3.18
CA LEU A 21 -15.84 -7.67 4.61
C LEU A 21 -16.43 -8.78 5.49
N ALA A 22 -17.20 -9.72 4.92
CA ALA A 22 -17.79 -10.85 5.63
C ALA A 22 -16.84 -11.63 6.57
N PRO A 23 -15.55 -11.88 6.22
CA PRO A 23 -14.63 -12.58 7.10
C PRO A 23 -14.02 -11.71 8.21
N LEU A 24 -14.23 -10.39 8.20
CA LEU A 24 -13.65 -9.49 9.21
C LEU A 24 -14.44 -9.54 10.53
N SER A 25 -13.73 -9.46 11.65
CA SER A 25 -14.36 -9.37 12.97
C SER A 25 -15.05 -8.00 13.17
N PRO A 26 -16.07 -7.91 14.06
CA PRO A 26 -16.67 -6.63 14.41
C PRO A 26 -15.66 -5.58 14.89
N GLU A 27 -14.69 -6.00 15.71
CA GLU A 27 -13.58 -5.15 16.18
C GLU A 27 -12.78 -4.54 15.02
N MET A 28 -12.53 -5.32 13.96
CA MET A 28 -11.82 -4.85 12.77
C MET A 28 -12.67 -3.85 11.98
N ILE A 29 -13.98 -4.08 11.86
CA ILE A 29 -14.90 -3.14 11.20
C ILE A 29 -14.97 -1.83 11.97
N ASP A 30 -15.12 -1.87 13.30
CA ASP A 30 -15.15 -0.67 14.15
C ASP A 30 -13.85 0.14 14.04
N TRP A 31 -12.69 -0.54 13.97
CA TRP A 31 -11.40 0.11 13.75
C TRP A 31 -11.30 0.78 12.38
N LEU A 32 -11.79 0.12 11.31
CA LEU A 32 -11.87 0.72 9.98
C LEU A 32 -12.82 1.93 9.94
N ASP A 33 -13.91 1.90 10.70
CA ASP A 33 -14.91 2.97 10.78
C ASP A 33 -14.41 4.18 11.58
N ALA A 34 -13.60 3.92 12.61
CA ALA A 34 -12.95 4.94 13.42
C ALA A 34 -11.74 5.59 12.72
N ALA A 35 -11.30 5.05 11.58
CA ALA A 35 -10.13 5.54 10.87
C ALA A 35 -10.34 6.96 10.35
N PRO A 36 -9.44 7.92 10.65
CA PRO A 36 -9.52 9.27 10.09
C PRO A 36 -9.47 9.26 8.56
N SER A 37 -10.13 10.21 7.90
CA SER A 37 -10.21 10.25 6.43
C SER A 37 -8.85 10.33 5.71
N TRP A 38 -7.82 10.87 6.36
CA TRP A 38 -6.46 10.94 5.79
C TRP A 38 -5.84 9.55 5.59
N THR A 39 -6.28 8.54 6.35
CA THR A 39 -5.80 7.16 6.20
C THR A 39 -6.20 6.60 4.83
N ILE A 40 -7.41 6.89 4.36
CA ILE A 40 -7.90 6.48 3.04
C ILE A 40 -7.03 7.09 1.93
N VAL A 41 -6.71 8.39 2.02
CA VAL A 41 -5.89 9.08 1.02
C VAL A 41 -4.48 8.51 0.97
N THR A 42 -3.86 8.33 2.14
CA THR A 42 -2.48 7.81 2.22
C THR A 42 -2.39 6.35 1.80
N TRP A 43 -3.40 5.53 2.12
CA TRP A 43 -3.53 4.17 1.64
C TRP A 43 -3.68 4.10 0.12
N ALA A 44 -4.57 4.94 -0.44
CA ALA A 44 -4.76 5.05 -1.88
C ALA A 44 -3.45 5.39 -2.59
N LEU A 45 -2.71 6.41 -2.11
CA LEU A 45 -1.40 6.77 -2.66
C LEU A 45 -0.41 5.61 -2.57
N GLY A 46 -0.42 4.88 -1.45
CA GLY A 46 0.40 3.68 -1.25
C GLY A 46 0.18 2.63 -2.35
N VAL A 47 -1.05 2.15 -2.49
CA VAL A 47 -1.34 1.01 -3.38
C VAL A 47 -1.40 1.42 -4.86
N TRP A 48 -2.08 2.54 -5.18
CA TRP A 48 -2.21 2.99 -6.56
C TRP A 48 -0.91 3.59 -7.09
N GLY A 49 -0.12 4.24 -6.25
CA GLY A 49 1.24 4.67 -6.61
C GLY A 49 2.13 3.47 -6.94
N GLY A 50 2.00 2.36 -6.19
CA GLY A 50 2.77 1.14 -6.45
C GLY A 50 2.36 0.47 -7.76
N LEU A 51 1.06 0.43 -8.05
CA LEU A 51 0.54 -0.08 -9.33
C LEU A 51 0.96 0.81 -10.50
N ALA A 52 0.74 2.12 -10.41
CA ALA A 52 1.13 3.08 -11.44
C ALA A 52 2.64 3.05 -11.69
N GLY A 53 3.45 3.01 -10.63
CA GLY A 53 4.91 2.88 -10.72
C GLY A 53 5.33 1.60 -11.43
N SER A 54 4.66 0.48 -11.15
CA SER A 54 4.93 -0.79 -11.84
C SER A 54 4.61 -0.73 -13.34
N LEU A 55 3.48 -0.11 -13.70
CA LEU A 55 3.08 0.08 -15.09
C LEU A 55 4.06 1.01 -15.82
N LEU A 56 4.40 2.14 -15.20
CA LEU A 56 5.35 3.12 -15.75
C LEU A 56 6.75 2.50 -15.92
N LEU A 57 7.17 1.63 -14.99
CA LEU A 57 8.44 0.92 -15.08
C LEU A 57 8.48 0.00 -16.30
N LEU A 58 7.39 -0.74 -16.56
CA LEU A 58 7.26 -1.60 -17.75
C LEU A 58 7.26 -0.78 -19.05
N LEU A 59 6.62 0.39 -19.02
CA LEU A 59 6.63 1.35 -20.12
C LEU A 59 7.96 2.13 -20.23
N ARG A 60 8.94 1.81 -19.38
CA ARG A 60 10.25 2.48 -19.29
C ARG A 60 10.14 3.99 -19.13
N SER A 61 9.15 4.48 -18.40
CA SER A 61 8.97 5.91 -18.14
C SER A 61 9.80 6.37 -16.95
N ARG A 62 10.46 7.54 -17.07
CA ARG A 62 11.16 8.21 -15.97
C ARG A 62 10.26 8.54 -14.77
N TRP A 63 8.94 8.62 -14.99
CA TRP A 63 7.94 8.88 -13.94
C TRP A 63 7.74 7.69 -13.00
N ALA A 64 8.24 6.50 -13.33
CA ALA A 64 8.18 5.33 -12.45
C ALA A 64 8.80 5.61 -11.08
N VAL A 65 9.92 6.35 -11.03
CA VAL A 65 10.57 6.75 -9.77
C VAL A 65 9.64 7.61 -8.93
N ALA A 66 9.02 8.64 -9.51
CA ALA A 66 8.11 9.52 -8.79
C ALA A 66 6.89 8.77 -8.25
N ALA A 67 6.29 7.88 -9.05
CA ALA A 67 5.15 7.08 -8.63
C ALA A 67 5.50 6.12 -7.47
N PHE A 68 6.66 5.45 -7.52
CA PHE A 68 7.11 4.62 -6.40
C PHE A 68 7.49 5.44 -5.16
N THR A 69 8.01 6.66 -5.30
CA THR A 69 8.24 7.55 -4.16
C THR A 69 6.93 7.94 -3.49
N VAL A 70 5.91 8.32 -4.28
CA VAL A 70 4.57 8.63 -3.75
C VAL A 70 3.96 7.42 -3.04
N SER A 71 4.11 6.23 -3.63
CA SER A 71 3.69 4.96 -3.01
C SER A 71 4.35 4.72 -1.65
N LEU A 72 5.68 4.85 -1.59
CA LEU A 72 6.42 4.64 -0.35
C LEU A 72 6.05 5.66 0.72
N LEU A 73 5.84 6.92 0.35
CA LEU A 73 5.37 7.96 1.29
C LEU A 73 3.94 7.69 1.77
N GLY A 74 3.05 7.27 0.87
CA GLY A 74 1.68 6.87 1.23
C GLY A 74 1.69 5.73 2.26
N LEU A 75 2.49 4.68 2.02
CA LEU A 75 2.70 3.59 2.97
C LEU A 75 3.24 4.12 4.31
N ALA A 76 4.30 4.94 4.29
CA ALA A 76 4.95 5.46 5.48
C ALA A 76 3.98 6.27 6.37
N VAL A 77 3.18 7.15 5.76
CA VAL A 77 2.21 7.97 6.50
C VAL A 77 1.05 7.12 6.97
N ASN A 78 0.58 6.15 6.18
CA ASN A 78 -0.52 5.28 6.57
C ASN A 78 -0.18 4.44 7.82
N GLN A 79 1.08 4.04 7.99
CA GLN A 79 1.53 3.33 9.19
C GLN A 79 1.35 4.13 10.49
N ILE A 80 1.20 5.46 10.44
CA ILE A 80 1.00 6.27 11.65
C ILE A 80 -0.27 5.85 12.38
N TYR A 81 -1.35 5.51 11.67
CA TYR A 81 -2.65 5.22 12.29
C TYR A 81 -2.58 4.00 13.21
N PRO A 82 -2.08 2.82 12.76
CA PRO A 82 -1.84 1.70 13.65
C PRO A 82 -0.97 2.03 14.88
N PHE A 83 0.00 2.94 14.78
CA PHE A 83 0.83 3.30 15.95
C PHE A 83 0.12 4.16 17.00
N VAL A 84 -0.97 4.83 16.64
CA VAL A 84 -1.69 5.78 17.53
C VAL A 84 -3.12 5.34 17.84
N SER A 85 -3.54 4.17 17.37
CA SER A 85 -4.87 3.59 17.55
C SER A 85 -4.79 2.28 18.35
N ASP A 86 -5.93 1.84 18.89
CA ASP A 86 -6.06 0.50 19.45
C ASP A 86 -6.18 -0.53 18.33
N VAL A 87 -5.04 -1.10 17.92
CA VAL A 87 -4.95 -2.01 16.78
C VAL A 87 -5.58 -3.37 17.10
N PRO A 88 -6.49 -3.88 16.25
CA PRO A 88 -7.09 -5.20 16.43
C PRO A 88 -6.06 -6.33 16.51
N ALA A 89 -6.35 -7.35 17.33
CA ALA A 89 -5.45 -8.50 17.54
C ALA A 89 -5.07 -9.24 16.24
N MET A 90 -5.95 -9.23 15.24
CA MET A 90 -5.68 -9.82 13.93
C MET A 90 -4.48 -9.15 13.22
N LEU A 91 -4.31 -7.84 13.38
CA LEU A 91 -3.23 -7.06 12.75
C LEU A 91 -1.90 -7.15 13.51
N THR A 92 -1.91 -7.55 14.78
CA THR A 92 -0.70 -7.74 15.60
C THR A 92 -0.14 -9.16 15.56
N SER A 93 -0.81 -10.09 14.86
CA SER A 93 -0.32 -11.46 14.68
C SER A 93 1.04 -11.50 13.96
N PRO A 94 1.90 -12.51 14.21
CA PRO A 94 3.18 -12.64 13.50
C PRO A 94 3.04 -12.69 11.97
N ALA A 95 1.94 -13.27 11.47
CA ALA A 95 1.66 -13.31 10.04
C ALA A 95 1.37 -11.91 9.47
N SER A 96 0.56 -11.12 10.17
CA SER A 96 0.22 -9.74 9.78
C SER A 96 1.41 -8.79 9.84
N ILE A 97 2.28 -8.96 10.84
CA ILE A 97 3.55 -8.24 10.92
C ILE A 97 4.45 -8.67 9.75
N GLY A 98 4.53 -9.97 9.46
CA GLY A 98 5.29 -10.53 8.34
C GLY A 98 4.88 -9.94 6.99
N ILE A 99 3.58 -9.89 6.68
CA ILE A 99 3.10 -9.30 5.41
C ILE A 99 3.40 -7.81 5.33
N THR A 100 3.26 -7.07 6.45
CA THR A 100 3.61 -5.64 6.52
C THR A 100 5.09 -5.41 6.19
N LEU A 101 5.98 -6.22 6.76
CA LEU A 101 7.41 -6.16 6.46
C LEU A 101 7.72 -6.48 5.00
N VAL A 102 7.04 -7.46 4.41
CA VAL A 102 7.17 -7.79 2.98
C VAL A 102 6.72 -6.63 2.11
N ILE A 103 5.61 -5.96 2.44
CA ILE A 103 5.13 -4.77 1.71
C ILE A 103 6.20 -3.67 1.71
N TRP A 104 6.79 -3.37 2.87
CA TRP A 104 7.90 -2.41 2.98
C TRP A 104 9.11 -2.82 2.15
N ALA A 105 9.54 -4.08 2.25
CA ALA A 105 10.68 -4.58 1.49
C ALA A 105 10.47 -4.47 -0.02
N VAL A 106 9.29 -4.85 -0.51
CA VAL A 106 8.94 -4.77 -1.93
C VAL A 106 8.85 -3.31 -2.40
N ALA A 107 8.23 -2.42 -1.62
CA ALA A 107 8.11 -1.01 -1.98
C ALA A 107 9.50 -0.33 -2.09
N LEU A 108 10.38 -0.58 -1.11
CA LEU A 108 11.75 -0.09 -1.10
C LEU A 108 12.56 -0.65 -2.28
N PHE A 109 12.44 -1.97 -2.53
CA PHE A 109 13.12 -2.63 -3.64
C PHE A 109 12.69 -2.06 -4.99
N LEU A 110 11.38 -1.88 -5.22
CA LEU A 110 10.86 -1.35 -6.48
C LEU A 110 11.33 0.09 -6.74
N LEU A 111 11.31 0.94 -5.70
CA LEU A 111 11.84 2.30 -5.81
C LEU A 111 13.34 2.27 -6.13
N TRP A 112 14.13 1.48 -5.40
CA TRP A 112 15.55 1.31 -5.65
C TRP A 112 15.84 0.83 -7.07
N TYR A 113 15.10 -0.17 -7.54
CA TYR A 113 15.25 -0.74 -8.87
C TYR A 113 14.91 0.28 -9.97
N ALA A 114 13.82 1.04 -9.81
CA ALA A 114 13.46 2.12 -10.72
C ALA A 114 14.53 3.22 -10.76
N MET A 115 15.11 3.59 -9.62
CA MET A 115 16.23 4.54 -9.57
C MET A 115 17.47 4.01 -10.31
N ARG A 116 17.81 2.73 -10.15
CA ARG A 116 18.93 2.10 -10.88
C ARG A 116 18.71 2.11 -12.39
N LEU A 117 17.52 1.78 -12.86
CA LEU A 117 17.18 1.81 -14.29
C LEU A 117 17.18 3.24 -14.86
N ARG A 118 16.78 4.24 -14.06
CA ARG A 118 16.90 5.65 -14.44
C ARG A 118 18.35 6.07 -14.62
N SER A 119 19.21 5.75 -13.65
CA SER A 119 20.64 6.09 -13.72
C SER A 119 21.37 5.36 -14.84
N ALA A 120 20.91 4.18 -15.23
CA ALA A 120 21.43 3.44 -16.38
C ALA A 120 20.87 3.92 -17.74
N GLY A 121 20.04 4.96 -17.78
CA GLY A 121 19.46 5.50 -19.01
C GLY A 121 18.40 4.60 -19.67
N VAL A 122 17.90 3.59 -18.95
CA VAL A 122 16.86 2.67 -19.47
C VAL A 122 15.48 3.32 -19.44
N LEU A 123 15.23 4.18 -18.44
CA LEU A 123 13.99 4.95 -18.36
C LEU A 123 14.09 6.23 -19.19
N ARG A 124 13.06 6.49 -19.99
CA ARG A 124 12.93 7.63 -20.91
C ARG A 124 12.01 8.71 -20.34
#